data_AF-A0A7C6EA15-F1
#
_entry.id   AF-A0A7C6EA15-F1
#
_cell.length_a   1.000
_cell.length_b   1.000
_cell.length_c   1.000
_cell.angle_alpha   90.00
_cell.angle_beta   90.00
_cell.angle_gamma   90.00
#
_symmetry.space_group_name_H-M   'P 1'
#
loop_
_entity.id
_entity.type
_entity.pdbx_description
1 polymer ?
#
loop_
_entity_poly.entity_id
_entity_poly.type
_entity_poly.pdbx_seq_one_letter_code
_entity_poly.pdbx_strand_id
1 'polypeptide(L)'
;MGEKQHQLFQLSFNAALKIDFQGSRVTSDGGLILVRELDERLGLGELIEQHLRDPRRGKNSEFPLADLLRQSVYSRLAGYEDVNDAE
;
A
#
# COMPACT_ATOMS: atom_id res chain seq x y z
N MET A 1 15.82 -22.57 24.39
CA MET A 1 14.66 -21.66 24.23
C MET A 1 14.54 -21.36 22.76
N GLY A 2 13.41 -21.75 22.15
CA GLY A 2 13.31 -22.02 20.71
C GLY A 2 13.37 -20.79 19.83
N GLU A 3 14.34 -20.76 18.93
CA GLU A 3 14.26 -19.93 17.73
C GLU A 3 13.13 -20.49 16.87
N LYS A 4 11.98 -19.81 16.88
CA LYS A 4 10.94 -20.06 15.88
C LYS A 4 11.53 -19.65 14.54
N GLN A 5 11.65 -20.60 13.61
CA GLN A 5 11.96 -20.29 12.22
C GLN A 5 10.92 -19.26 11.74
N HIS A 6 11.36 -18.03 11.53
CA HIS A 6 10.51 -16.97 11.03
C HIS A 6 10.22 -17.30 9.56
N GLN A 7 9.04 -17.86 9.29
CA GLN A 7 8.63 -18.14 7.94
C GLN A 7 8.55 -16.81 7.21
N LEU A 8 9.40 -16.62 6.19
CA LEU A 8 9.41 -15.42 5.37
C LEU A 8 8.02 -15.26 4.74
N PHE A 9 7.34 -14.17 5.10
CA PHE A 9 6.08 -13.82 4.47
C PHE A 9 6.37 -13.28 3.07
N GLN A 10 5.87 -13.98 2.05
CA GLN A 10 6.01 -13.55 0.65
C GLN A 10 4.79 -12.73 0.25
N LEU A 11 5.06 -11.58 -0.36
CA LEU A 11 4.04 -10.63 -0.81
C LEU A 11 3.59 -10.98 -2.23
N SER A 12 2.28 -10.94 -2.44
CA SER A 12 1.65 -11.20 -3.74
C SER A 12 1.89 -10.03 -4.70
N PHE A 13 1.84 -8.80 -4.18
CA PHE A 13 2.03 -7.59 -5.00
C PHE A 13 3.48 -7.42 -5.49
N ASN A 14 4.47 -8.01 -4.79
CA ASN A 14 5.87 -7.98 -5.19
C ASN A 14 6.66 -9.14 -4.55
N ALA A 15 6.90 -10.19 -5.33
CA ALA A 15 7.62 -11.38 -4.89
C ALA A 15 9.11 -11.14 -4.55
N ALA A 16 9.69 -10.01 -5.00
CA ALA A 16 11.07 -9.66 -4.66
C ALA A 16 11.19 -9.07 -3.24
N LEU A 17 10.08 -8.60 -2.65
CA LEU A 17 10.05 -8.11 -1.29
C LEU A 17 9.90 -9.27 -0.30
N LYS A 18 10.72 -9.23 0.76
CA LYS A 18 10.70 -10.18 1.87
C LYS A 18 10.55 -9.40 3.16
N ILE A 19 9.64 -9.86 4.02
CA ILE A 19 9.43 -9.26 5.34
C ILE A 19 10.06 -10.15 6.40
N ASP A 20 10.83 -9.52 7.28
CA ASP A 20 11.34 -10.13 8.50
C ASP A 20 11.14 -9.16 9.69
N PHE A 21 10.89 -9.71 10.87
CA PHE A 21 10.59 -8.93 12.06
C PHE A 21 11.76 -8.97 13.05
N GLN A 22 12.50 -7.87 13.12
CA GLN A 22 13.70 -7.74 13.95
C GLN A 22 13.45 -7.01 15.29
N GLY A 23 12.18 -6.80 15.67
CA GLY A 23 11.72 -6.39 17.01
C GLY A 23 12.11 -5.00 17.53
N SER A 24 13.18 -4.39 17.02
CA SER A 24 13.84 -3.22 17.63
C SER A 24 14.05 -2.03 16.69
N ARG A 25 13.86 -2.21 15.37
CA ARG A 25 13.97 -1.14 14.36
C ARG A 25 12.85 -1.27 13.33
N VAL A 26 11.64 -0.96 13.76
CA VAL A 26 10.45 -0.94 12.88
C VAL A 26 10.00 0.52 12.76
N THR A 27 9.85 1.01 11.53
CA THR A 27 9.19 2.30 11.26
C THR A 27 7.68 2.14 11.43
N SER A 28 6.98 3.17 11.94
CA SER A 28 5.52 3.19 12.05
C SER A 28 4.84 2.82 10.74
N ASP A 29 5.40 3.30 9.63
CA ASP A 29 4.82 3.17 8.30
C ASP A 29 5.10 1.80 7.68
N GLY A 30 5.98 1.00 8.30
CA GLY A 30 6.29 -0.36 7.84
C GLY A 30 5.06 -1.27 7.80
N GLY A 31 4.03 -0.96 8.61
CA GLY A 31 2.74 -1.63 8.57
C GLY A 31 1.97 -1.45 7.27
N LEU A 32 2.22 -0.38 6.50
CA LEU A 32 1.54 -0.12 5.21
C LEU A 32 1.82 -1.20 4.17
N ILE A 33 2.94 -1.94 4.29
CA ILE A 33 3.23 -3.08 3.41
C ILE A 33 2.15 -4.17 3.56
N LEU A 34 1.65 -4.40 4.79
CA LEU A 34 0.58 -5.37 5.03
C LEU A 34 -0.76 -4.85 4.50
N VAL A 35 -1.00 -3.54 4.57
CA VAL A 35 -2.16 -2.90 3.94
C VAL A 35 -2.12 -3.09 2.43
N ARG A 36 -0.94 -2.94 1.80
CA ARG A 36 -0.78 -3.18 0.36
C ARG A 36 -1.05 -4.62 -0.04
N GLU A 37 -0.57 -5.57 0.74
CA GLU A 37 -0.88 -6.99 0.49
C GLU A 37 -2.38 -7.28 0.60
N LEU A 38 -3.06 -6.67 1.57
CA LEU A 38 -4.51 -6.81 1.72
C LEU A 38 -5.27 -6.21 0.54
N ASP A 39 -4.91 -4.99 0.14
CA ASP A 39 -5.47 -4.29 -1.03
C ASP A 39 -5.35 -5.16 -2.30
N GLU A 40 -4.16 -5.70 -2.55
CA GLU A 40 -3.89 -6.57 -3.70
C GLU A 40 -4.74 -7.86 -3.66
N ARG A 41 -4.83 -8.52 -2.49
CA ARG A 41 -5.62 -9.75 -2.35
C ARG A 41 -7.12 -9.53 -2.49
N LEU A 42 -7.60 -8.34 -2.14
CA LEU A 42 -9.00 -7.96 -2.29
C LEU A 42 -9.30 -7.38 -3.67
N GLY A 43 -8.28 -7.07 -4.46
CA GLY A 43 -8.43 -6.47 -5.79
C GLY A 43 -9.10 -5.09 -5.75
N LEU A 44 -8.82 -4.25 -4.75
CA LEU A 44 -9.52 -2.96 -4.62
C LEU A 44 -9.12 -2.00 -5.74
N GLY A 45 -7.87 -2.09 -6.23
CA GLY A 45 -7.41 -1.34 -7.39
C GLY A 45 -8.27 -1.62 -8.63
N GLU A 46 -8.47 -2.90 -8.96
CA GLU A 46 -9.30 -3.30 -10.10
C GLU A 46 -10.76 -2.90 -9.91
N LEU A 47 -11.30 -3.03 -8.70
CA LEU A 47 -12.66 -2.58 -8.39
C LEU A 47 -12.84 -1.07 -8.63
N ILE A 48 -11.85 -0.27 -8.23
CA ILE A 48 -11.85 1.17 -8.49
C ILE A 48 -11.86 1.44 -9.99
N GLU A 49 -10.96 0.82 -10.75
CA GLU A 49 -10.87 1.03 -12.20
C GLU A 49 -12.16 0.61 -12.93
N GLN A 50 -12.83 -0.44 -12.47
CA GLN A 50 -14.08 -0.92 -13.06
C GLN A 50 -15.27 -0.01 -12.78
N HIS A 51 -15.32 0.63 -11.61
CA HIS A 51 -16.51 1.33 -11.14
C HIS A 51 -16.38 2.86 -11.11
N LEU A 52 -15.17 3.40 -11.07
CA LEU A 52 -14.92 4.84 -11.06
C LEU A 52 -14.40 5.31 -12.41
N ARG A 53 -15.10 6.27 -13.00
CA ARG A 53 -14.62 6.97 -14.20
C ARG A 53 -13.79 8.15 -13.79
N ASP A 54 -12.58 8.24 -14.34
CA ASP A 54 -11.73 9.41 -14.16
C ASP A 54 -12.18 10.55 -15.10
N PRO A 55 -12.73 11.66 -14.57
CA PRO A 55 -13.15 12.78 -15.41
C PRO A 55 -11.98 13.70 -15.79
N ARG A 56 -10.80 13.50 -15.20
CA ARG A 56 -9.64 14.38 -15.37
C ARG A 56 -9.05 14.22 -16.77
N ARG A 57 -8.46 15.30 -17.27
CA ARG A 57 -7.86 15.36 -18.61
C ARG A 57 -6.55 16.15 -18.57
N GLY A 58 -5.72 15.93 -19.58
CA GLY A 58 -4.46 16.67 -19.75
C GLY A 58 -3.45 16.29 -18.68
N LYS A 59 -2.78 17.28 -18.09
CA LYS A 59 -1.72 17.04 -17.10
C LYS A 59 -2.21 16.43 -15.77
N ASN A 60 -3.52 16.47 -15.51
CA ASN A 60 -4.09 15.93 -14.28
C ASN A 60 -4.39 14.41 -14.34
N SER A 61 -4.03 13.73 -15.43
CA SER A 61 -4.17 12.28 -15.59
C SER A 61 -2.81 11.56 -15.65
N GLU A 62 -1.74 12.18 -15.13
CA GLU A 62 -0.42 11.57 -15.04
C GLU A 62 -0.43 10.29 -14.18
N PHE A 63 -1.20 10.32 -13.09
CA PHE A 63 -1.41 9.16 -12.23
C PHE A 63 -2.84 8.61 -12.36
N PRO A 64 -3.00 7.27 -12.47
CA PRO A 64 -4.29 6.61 -12.44
C PRO A 64 -5.11 7.00 -11.20
N LEU A 65 -6.43 7.13 -11.36
CA LEU A 65 -7.32 7.47 -10.25
C LEU A 65 -7.22 6.44 -9.09
N ALA A 66 -7.04 5.17 -9.42
CA ALA A 66 -6.86 4.10 -8.42
C ALA A 66 -5.61 4.32 -7.56
N ASP A 67 -4.49 4.72 -8.18
CA ASP A 67 -3.25 4.95 -7.45
C ASP A 67 -3.34 6.16 -6.52
N LEU A 68 -4.03 7.22 -6.95
CA LEU A 68 -4.26 8.41 -6.13
C LEU A 68 -5.21 8.13 -4.96
N LEU A 69 -6.26 7.34 -5.18
CA LEU A 69 -7.14 6.91 -4.10
C LEU A 69 -6.38 6.04 -3.10
N ARG A 70 -5.55 5.11 -3.58
CA ARG A 70 -4.69 4.29 -2.72
C ARG A 70 -3.74 5.14 -1.89
N GLN A 71 -3.03 6.09 -2.52
CA GLN A 71 -2.16 7.04 -1.83
C GLN A 71 -2.93 7.80 -0.74
N SER A 72 -4.09 8.36 -1.09
CA SER A 72 -4.92 9.12 -0.15
C SER A 72 -5.37 8.29 1.05
N VAL A 73 -5.75 7.02 0.83
CA VAL A 73 -6.13 6.10 1.92
C VAL A 73 -4.91 5.74 2.78
N TYR A 74 -3.78 5.40 2.16
CA TYR A 74 -2.59 4.94 2.87
C TYR A 74 -1.96 6.06 3.70
N SER A 75 -1.93 7.29 3.19
CA SER A 75 -1.48 8.47 3.94
C SER A 75 -2.31 8.65 5.21
N ARG A 76 -3.65 8.56 5.14
CA ARG A 76 -4.50 8.65 6.34
C ARG A 76 -4.29 7.50 7.31
N LEU A 77 -4.09 6.28 6.81
CA LEU A 77 -3.76 5.13 7.67
C LEU A 77 -2.43 5.30 8.41
N ALA A 78 -1.47 6.01 7.82
CA ALA A 78 -0.21 6.36 8.45
C ALA A 78 -0.27 7.63 9.33
N GLY A 79 -1.43 8.28 9.44
CA GLY A 79 -1.61 9.48 10.26
C GLY A 79 -1.33 10.80 9.54
N TYR A 80 -1.09 10.78 8.23
CA TYR A 80 -1.00 11.97 7.38
C TYR A 80 -2.40 12.37 6.90
N GLU A 81 -3.11 13.15 7.71
CA GLU A 81 -4.53 13.47 7.51
C GLU A 81 -4.79 14.47 6.37
N ASP A 82 -3.88 15.40 6.15
CA ASP A 82 -3.99 16.50 5.17
C ASP A 82 -3.60 16.07 3.74
N VAL A 83 -2.93 14.93 3.60
CA VAL A 83 -2.59 14.24 2.34
C VAL A 83 -1.87 15.14 1.31
N ASN A 84 -1.12 16.14 1.76
CA ASN A 84 -0.43 17.12 0.91
C ASN A 84 1.10 16.88 0.80
N ASP A 85 1.64 15.93 1.56
CA ASP A 85 3.07 15.59 1.61
C ASP A 85 3.51 14.61 0.50
N ALA A 86 2.59 14.19 -0.37
CA ALA A 86 2.89 13.29 -1.48
C ALA A 86 3.37 14.06 -2.72
N GLU A 87 4.56 13.72 -3.21
CA GLU A 87 5.12 14.19 -4.49
C GLU A 87 4.89 13.20 -5.64
#